data_AF-A0A929NMR2-F1
#
_entry.id   AF-A0A929NMR2-F1
#
_cell.length_a   1.000
_cell.length_b   1.000
_cell.length_c   1.000
_cell.angle_alpha   90.00
_cell.angle_beta   90.00
_cell.angle_gamma   90.00
#
_symmetry.space_group_name_H-M   'P 1'
#
loop_
_entity.id
_entity.type
_entity.pdbx_description
1 polymer ?
#
loop_
_entity_poly.entity_id
_entity_poly.type
_entity_poly.pdbx_seq_one_letter_code
_entity_poly.pdbx_strand_id
1 'polypeptide(L)' 'MKFGETSIDEALGAILAHGIAVEGANFRKGRVLSRDDLAILHKAGIATVITARLEPGDVGEDEA' A
#
# COMPACT_ATOMS: atom_id res chain seq x y z
N MET A 1 14.96 4.53 -2.41
CA MET A 1 13.60 4.18 -2.86
C MET A 1 13.68 2.86 -3.59
N LYS A 2 13.12 1.78 -3.03
CA LYS A 2 13.01 0.49 -3.70
C LYS A 2 11.63 0.40 -4.33
N PHE A 3 11.59 0.23 -5.65
CA PHE A 3 10.36 -0.06 -6.38
C PHE A 3 10.25 -1.57 -6.55
N GLY A 4 9.10 -2.14 -6.21
CA GLY A 4 8.88 -3.58 -6.33
C GLY A 4 7.50 -4.03 -5.87
N GLU A 5 7.20 -5.31 -6.09
CA GLU A 5 6.03 -5.93 -5.47
C GLU A 5 6.16 -5.89 -3.95
N THR A 6 5.06 -5.51 -3.30
CA THR A 6 4.93 -5.43 -1.86
C THR A 6 3.62 -6.11 -1.50
N SER A 7 3.69 -7.05 -0.55
CA SER A 7 2.50 -7.68 0.03
C SER A 7 1.65 -6.62 0.71
N ILE A 8 0.32 -6.73 0.58
CA ILE A 8 -0.62 -5.78 1.21
C ILE A 8 -0.35 -5.64 2.71
N ASP A 9 -0.05 -6.74 3.41
CA ASP A 9 0.29 -6.75 4.83
C ASP A 9 1.50 -5.87 5.21
N GLU A 10 2.41 -5.65 4.27
CA GLU A 10 3.59 -4.81 4.48
C GLU A 10 3.52 -3.48 3.72
N ALA A 11 2.45 -3.24 2.95
CA ALA A 11 2.37 -2.07 2.08
C ALA A 11 1.96 -0.79 2.83
N LEU A 12 1.79 -0.84 4.16
CA LEU A 12 1.46 0.32 4.99
C LEU A 12 2.56 1.40 4.88
N GLY A 13 2.15 2.63 4.56
CA GLY A 13 3.07 3.75 4.34
C GLY A 13 3.82 3.68 3.01
N ALA A 14 3.64 2.64 2.20
CA ALA A 14 4.27 2.54 0.90
C ALA A 14 3.52 3.36 -0.15
N ILE A 15 4.24 3.87 -1.15
CA ILE A 15 3.67 4.73 -2.19
C ILE A 15 3.29 3.86 -3.40
N LEU A 16 2.03 3.86 -3.81
CA LEU A 16 1.60 3.14 -5.01
C LEU A 16 2.37 3.61 -6.25
N ALA A 17 3.06 2.69 -6.92
CA ALA A 17 3.81 2.99 -8.14
C ALA A 17 2.87 3.18 -9.35
N HIS A 18 1.75 2.46 -9.38
CA HIS A 18 0.70 2.60 -10.39
C HIS A 18 -0.69 2.75 -9.75
N GLY A 19 -1.63 3.23 -10.54
CA GLY A 19 -3.03 3.26 -10.12
C GLY A 19 -3.61 1.85 -10.07
N ILE A 20 -4.51 1.62 -9.13
CA ILE A 20 -5.24 0.37 -8.95
C ILE A 20 -6.71 0.72 -8.83
N ALA A 21 -7.54 0.14 -9.68
CA ALA A 21 -8.99 0.23 -9.56
C ALA A 21 -9.50 -1.12 -9.04
N VAL A 22 -10.26 -1.08 -7.96
CA VAL A 22 -10.96 -2.24 -7.40
C VAL A 22 -12.44 -1.94 -7.32
N GLU A 23 -13.24 -2.96 -7.05
CA GLU A 23 -14.68 -2.76 -6.85
C GLU A 23 -14.93 -1.82 -5.67
N GLY A 24 -15.56 -0.67 -5.92
CA GLY A 24 -15.86 0.33 -4.91
C GLY A 24 -14.77 1.35 -4.59
N ALA A 25 -13.55 1.24 -5.16
CA ALA A 25 -12.48 2.20 -4.91
C ALA A 25 -11.49 2.36 -6.08
N ASN A 26 -10.91 3.56 -6.22
CA ASN A 26 -9.88 3.84 -7.21
C ASN A 26 -8.68 4.52 -6.54
N PHE A 27 -7.55 3.82 -6.53
CA PHE A 27 -6.29 4.28 -5.98
C PHE A 27 -5.43 4.87 -7.09
N ARG A 28 -5.01 6.12 -6.94
CA ARG A 28 -4.14 6.81 -7.91
C ARG A 28 -2.67 6.49 -7.62
N LYS A 29 -1.83 6.47 -8.66
CA LYS A 29 -0.37 6.41 -8.50
C LYS A 29 0.12 7.56 -7.61
N GLY A 30 1.15 7.32 -6.81
CA GLY A 30 1.68 8.29 -5.85
C GLY A 30 0.90 8.40 -4.54
N ARG A 31 -0.18 7.61 -4.36
CA ARG A 31 -0.88 7.51 -3.07
C ARG A 31 -0.04 6.75 -2.07
N VAL A 32 0.07 7.29 -0.85
CA VAL A 32 0.57 6.56 0.32
C VAL A 32 -0.55 5.65 0.83
N LEU A 33 -0.27 4.35 0.98
CA LEU A 33 -1.24 3.37 1.44
C LEU A 33 -1.43 3.44 2.96
N SER A 34 -2.68 3.65 3.39
CA SER A 34 -3.12 3.60 4.78
C SER A 34 -3.74 2.24 5.14
N ARG A 35 -3.94 1.96 6.43
CA ARG A 35 -4.59 0.72 6.89
C ARG A 35 -5.97 0.49 6.23
N ASP A 36 -6.75 1.55 6.02
CA ASP A 36 -8.04 1.49 5.31
C ASP A 36 -7.87 1.11 3.83
N ASP A 37 -6.89 1.71 3.14
CA ASP A 37 -6.60 1.36 1.75
C ASP A 37 -6.22 -0.14 1.63
N LEU A 38 -5.39 -0.64 2.56
CA LEU A 38 -5.00 -2.05 2.61
C LEU A 38 -6.20 -2.97 2.86
N ALA A 39 -7.11 -2.59 3.76
CA ALA A 39 -8.33 -3.36 4.03
C ALA A 39 -9.25 -3.45 2.80
N ILE A 40 -9.37 -2.37 2.03
CA ILE A 40 -10.12 -2.35 0.76
C ILE A 40 -9.45 -3.25 -0.27
N LEU A 41 -8.14 -3.13 -0.44
CA LEU A 41 -7.36 -3.96 -1.37
C LEU A 41 -7.45 -5.45 -1.01
N HIS A 42 -7.37 -5.79 0.28
CA HIS A 42 -7.54 -7.14 0.78
C HIS A 42 -8.95 -7.68 0.52
N LYS A 43 -9.99 -6.86 0.76
CA LYS A 43 -11.39 -7.23 0.43
C LYS A 43 -11.60 -7.43 -1.07
N ALA A 44 -10.87 -6.69 -1.90
CA ALA A 44 -10.86 -6.86 -3.35
C ALA A 44 -10.06 -8.08 -3.83
N GLY A 45 -9.45 -8.87 -2.92
CA GLY A 45 -8.66 -10.05 -3.25
C GLY A 45 -7.27 -9.74 -3.81
N ILE A 46 -6.76 -8.51 -3.61
CA ILE A 46 -5.41 -8.14 -4.00
C ILE A 46 -4.44 -8.59 -2.92
N ALA A 47 -3.47 -9.42 -3.28
CA ALA A 47 -2.43 -9.91 -2.37
C ALA A 47 -1.15 -9.05 -2.41
N THR A 48 -0.75 -8.60 -3.60
CA THR A 48 0.46 -7.80 -3.82
C THR A 48 0.16 -6.57 -4.67
N VAL A 49 0.92 -5.50 -4.42
CA VAL A 49 0.86 -4.23 -5.15
C VAL A 49 2.26 -3.72 -5.43
N ILE A 50 2.44 -3.06 -6.57
CA ILE A 50 3.74 -2.43 -6.85
C ILE A 50 3.80 -1.10 -6.11
N THR A 51 4.75 -0.99 -5.21
CA THR A 51 4.97 0.22 -4.43
C THR A 51 6.40 0.72 -4.56
N ALA A 52 6.59 1.99 -4.24
CA ALA A 52 7.86 2.61 -3.95
C ALA A 52 7.96 2.74 -2.44
N ARG A 53 8.86 1.98 -1.81
CA ARG A 53 9.18 2.15 -0.39
C ARG A 53 10.47 2.98 -0.24
N LEU A 54 10.41 4.00 0.59
CA LEU A 54 11.61 4.57 1.21
C LEU A 54 12.11 3.55 2.25
N GLU A 55 13.42 3.42 2.45
CA GLU A 55 13.97 2.34 3.29
C GLU A 55 13.37 2.34 4.70
N PRO A 56 13.20 1.16 5.32
CA PRO A 56 12.51 1.02 6.61
C PRO A 56 13.29 1.76 7.70
N GLY A 57 12.58 2.66 8.39
CA GLY A 57 13.14 3.51 9.45
C GLY A 57 12.18 4.58 9.97
N ASP A 58 11.07 4.84 9.26
CA ASP A 58 10.14 5.92 9.63
C ASP A 58 8.68 5.49 9.49
N VAL A 59 8.30 4.41 10.17
CA VAL A 59 6.89 4.15 10.52
C VAL A 59 6.88 3.90 12.02
N GLY A 60 6.68 5.00 12.75
CA GLY A 60 6.54 5.00 14.19
C GLY A 60 5.41 4.09 14.64
N GLU A 61 5.83 3.13 15.47
CA GLU A 61 5.18 2.59 16.66
C GLU A 61 3.68 2.26 16.59
N ASP A 62 3.45 0.96 16.66
CA ASP A 62 2.32 0.26 17.26
C ASP A 62 1.45 1.09 18.21
N GLU A 63 0.15 0.85 18.05
CA GLU A 63 -0.92 1.16 18.97
C GLU A 63 -0.51 0.89 20.45
N ALA A 64 -0.65 1.90 21.29
CA ALA A 64 -0.77 1.79 22.74
C ALA A 64 -2.18 2.21 23.16
#